data_AF-A0A2D7ASW0-F1
#
_entry.id   AF-A0A2D7ASW0-F1
#
_cell.length_a   1.000
_cell.length_b   1.000
_cell.length_c   1.000
_cell.angle_alpha   90.00
_cell.angle_beta   90.00
_cell.angle_gamma   90.00
#
_symmetry.space_group_name_H-M   'P 1'
#
loop_
_entity.id
_entity.type
_entity.pdbx_description
1 polymer ?
#
loop_
_entity_poly.entity_id
_entity_poly.type
_entity_poly.pdbx_seq_one_letter_code
_entity_poly.pdbx_strand_id
1 'polypeptide(L)'
;MSDDVSIRMSDEASKAPPAMLFSPKPDQKGPKTIAILLILGAAMMGLTSYGDIQLSFSEDLTQEELDALLTNVCDNNEYNITDEEYQSYHDEVRDSNSYSIRGWSVMVGAALIFSGGIALFRLDSTGPKLALLGSAIAGIGGVYANVEIYSISQDMLPESLILANKILGYLCGFCMVICGSLAALPLFNASARMALDQKLILITEEE
;
A
#
# COMPACT_ATOMS: atom_id res chain seq x y z
N MET A 1 -26.56 -57.72 -20.25
CA MET A 1 -25.36 -57.73 -21.10
C MET A 1 -24.90 -56.30 -21.15
N SER A 2 -23.72 -56.03 -20.61
CA SER A 2 -23.17 -54.69 -20.43
C SER A 2 -22.48 -54.28 -21.72
N ASP A 3 -22.94 -53.22 -22.35
CA ASP A 3 -22.25 -52.60 -23.49
C ASP A 3 -21.15 -51.68 -22.93
N ASP A 4 -19.97 -52.26 -22.69
CA ASP A 4 -18.75 -51.50 -22.45
C ASP A 4 -18.40 -50.72 -23.72
N VAL A 5 -18.72 -49.42 -23.73
CA VAL A 5 -18.21 -48.48 -24.72
C VAL A 5 -16.73 -48.26 -24.44
N SER A 6 -15.91 -49.16 -24.98
CA SER A 6 -14.45 -49.02 -25.03
C SER A 6 -14.10 -47.90 -26.02
N ILE A 7 -13.83 -46.70 -25.52
CA ILE A 7 -13.20 -45.64 -26.29
C ILE A 7 -11.73 -46.04 -26.50
N ARG A 8 -11.43 -46.65 -27.65
CA ARG A 8 -10.05 -46.83 -28.10
C ARG A 8 -9.55 -45.49 -28.63
N MET A 9 -8.67 -44.81 -27.88
CA MET A 9 -7.81 -43.79 -28.47
C MET A 9 -6.93 -44.48 -29.52
N SER A 10 -7.18 -44.19 -30.79
CA SER A 10 -6.28 -44.56 -31.87
C SER A 10 -4.95 -43.84 -31.67
N ASP A 11 -3.85 -44.61 -31.64
CA ASP A 11 -2.44 -44.17 -31.53
C ASP A 11 -1.93 -43.33 -32.73
N GLU A 12 -2.82 -42.60 -33.40
CA GLU A 12 -2.45 -41.63 -34.43
C GLU A 12 -2.19 -40.30 -33.74
N ALA A 13 -0.94 -40.10 -33.32
CA ALA A 13 -0.34 -38.82 -32.96
C ALA A 13 -1.37 -37.76 -32.56
N SER A 14 -1.83 -37.82 -31.31
CA SER A 14 -2.49 -36.68 -30.67
C SER A 14 -1.49 -35.54 -30.71
N LYS A 15 -1.47 -34.79 -31.83
CA LYS A 15 -0.71 -33.57 -31.98
C LYS A 15 -1.27 -32.69 -30.88
N ALA A 16 -0.51 -32.58 -29.80
CA ALA A 16 -0.83 -31.66 -28.73
C ALA A 16 -1.28 -30.36 -29.38
N PRO A 17 -2.44 -29.79 -28.99
CA PRO A 17 -2.94 -28.57 -29.60
C PRO A 17 -1.78 -27.56 -29.67
N PRO A 18 -1.58 -26.88 -30.82
CA PRO A 18 -0.37 -26.11 -31.07
C PRO A 18 -0.16 -25.14 -29.89
N ALA A 19 1.05 -25.10 -29.33
CA ALA A 19 1.34 -24.37 -28.09
C ALA A 19 0.89 -22.89 -28.10
N MET A 20 0.70 -22.31 -29.29
CA MET A 20 0.12 -20.97 -29.51
C MET A 20 -1.34 -20.82 -29.08
N LEU A 21 -2.12 -21.91 -28.95
CA LEU A 21 -3.53 -21.85 -28.54
C LEU A 21 -3.68 -21.51 -27.04
N PHE A 22 -2.63 -21.76 -26.25
CA PHE A 22 -2.55 -21.44 -24.82
C PHE A 22 -1.47 -20.41 -24.48
N SER A 23 -0.82 -19.78 -25.47
CA SER A 23 0.19 -18.77 -25.20
C SER A 23 -0.48 -17.54 -24.58
N PRO A 24 -0.02 -17.06 -23.40
CA PRO A 24 -0.58 -15.87 -22.79
C PRO A 24 -0.43 -14.68 -23.74
N LYS A 25 -1.44 -13.82 -23.79
CA LYS A 25 -1.43 -12.60 -24.61
C LYS A 25 -1.04 -11.40 -23.74
N PRO A 26 -0.31 -10.41 -24.28
CA PRO A 26 -0.02 -9.19 -23.53
C PRO A 26 -1.31 -8.51 -23.05
N ASP A 27 -1.48 -8.35 -21.74
CA ASP A 27 -2.59 -7.59 -21.16
C ASP A 27 -2.09 -6.23 -20.69
N GLN A 28 -2.52 -5.17 -21.39
CA GLN A 28 -2.17 -3.79 -21.05
C GLN A 28 -3.19 -3.15 -20.10
N LYS A 29 -4.42 -3.68 -19.98
CA LYS A 29 -5.48 -3.05 -19.20
C LYS A 29 -5.27 -3.30 -17.72
N GLY A 30 -4.95 -4.53 -17.33
CA GLY A 30 -4.68 -4.91 -15.94
C GLY A 30 -3.61 -4.01 -15.28
N PRO A 31 -2.38 -3.92 -15.83
CA PRO A 31 -1.33 -3.06 -15.30
C PRO A 31 -1.72 -1.58 -15.20
N LYS A 32 -2.45 -1.05 -16.19
CA LYS A 32 -2.90 0.35 -16.17
C LYS A 32 -3.95 0.62 -15.09
N THR A 33 -4.88 -0.30 -14.85
CA THR A 33 -5.84 -0.18 -13.74
C THR A 33 -5.12 -0.23 -12.40
N ILE A 34 -4.18 -1.16 -12.23
CA ILE A 34 -3.33 -1.25 -11.04
C ILE A 34 -2.57 0.06 -10.82
N ALA A 35 -1.97 0.63 -11.86
CA ALA A 35 -1.26 1.90 -11.78
C ALA A 35 -2.13 3.04 -11.25
N ILE A 36 -3.37 3.17 -11.72
CA ILE A 36 -4.30 4.20 -11.24
C ILE A 36 -4.59 4.01 -9.74
N LEU A 37 -4.83 2.77 -9.29
CA LEU A 37 -5.07 2.47 -7.88
C LEU A 37 -3.86 2.79 -7.01
N LEU A 38 -2.64 2.49 -7.48
CA LEU A 38 -1.40 2.83 -6.78
C LEU A 38 -1.20 4.34 -6.67
N ILE A 39 -1.49 5.10 -7.74
CA ILE A 39 -1.38 6.56 -7.74
C ILE A 39 -2.36 7.17 -6.73
N LEU A 40 -3.61 6.72 -6.72
CA LEU A 40 -4.62 7.21 -5.78
C LEU A 40 -4.27 6.83 -4.33
N GLY A 41 -3.84 5.59 -4.10
CA GLY A 41 -3.41 5.13 -2.78
C GLY A 41 -2.20 5.92 -2.27
N ALA A 42 -1.19 6.13 -3.11
CA ALA A 42 -0.02 6.92 -2.77
C ALA A 42 -0.36 8.38 -2.45
N ALA A 43 -1.30 9.00 -3.18
CA ALA A 43 -1.75 10.35 -2.88
C ALA A 43 -2.40 10.43 -1.48
N MET A 44 -3.26 9.45 -1.13
CA MET A 44 -3.85 9.39 0.21
C MET A 44 -2.79 9.18 1.29
N MET A 45 -1.83 8.27 1.08
CA MET A 45 -0.71 8.05 2.01
C MET A 45 0.14 9.31 2.19
N GLY A 46 0.40 10.04 1.10
CA GLY A 46 1.12 11.31 1.14
C GLY A 46 0.41 12.33 2.05
N LEU A 47 -0.90 12.49 1.89
CA LEU A 47 -1.69 13.41 2.73
C LEU A 47 -1.66 13.02 4.21
N THR A 48 -1.82 11.73 4.54
CA THR A 48 -1.79 11.29 5.94
C THR A 48 -0.40 11.45 6.56
N SER A 49 0.65 11.12 5.80
CA SER A 49 2.04 11.28 6.27
C SER A 49 2.46 12.73 6.44
N TYR A 50 1.87 13.65 5.67
CA TYR A 50 2.07 15.08 5.88
C TYR A 50 1.51 15.56 7.23
N GLY A 51 0.41 14.97 7.70
CA GLY A 51 -0.11 15.20 9.05
C GLY A 51 0.88 14.77 10.12
N ASP A 52 1.47 13.59 9.99
CA ASP A 52 2.50 13.11 10.93
C ASP A 52 3.77 13.98 10.92
N ILE A 53 4.18 14.48 9.75
CA ILE A 53 5.31 15.40 9.63
C ILE A 53 4.99 16.72 10.34
N GLN A 54 3.80 17.27 10.16
CA GLN A 54 3.40 18.48 10.90
C GLN A 54 3.44 18.24 12.40
N LEU A 55 2.87 17.13 12.86
CA LEU A 55 2.84 16.75 14.26
C LEU A 55 4.25 16.57 14.85
N SER A 56 5.21 16.13 14.04
CA SER A 56 6.62 16.05 14.45
C SER A 56 7.30 17.41 14.64
N PHE A 57 6.82 18.46 13.98
CA PHE A 57 7.36 19.82 14.08
C PHE A 57 6.58 20.72 15.06
N SER A 58 5.38 20.28 15.48
CA SER A 58 4.58 21.01 16.45
C SER A 58 5.10 20.78 17.86
N GLU A 59 5.58 21.86 18.49
CA GLU A 59 5.90 21.86 19.92
C GLU A 59 4.63 21.61 20.74
N ASP A 60 3.64 22.49 20.60
CA ASP A 60 2.33 22.30 21.19
C ASP A 60 1.22 22.20 20.15
N LEU A 61 0.17 21.43 20.45
CA LEU A 61 -1.07 21.46 19.69
C LEU A 61 -1.87 22.70 20.07
N THR A 62 -2.47 23.34 19.07
CA THR A 62 -3.36 24.47 19.32
C THR A 62 -4.65 23.98 19.98
N GLN A 63 -5.31 24.87 20.74
CA GLN A 63 -6.57 24.53 21.39
C GLN A 63 -7.66 24.08 20.39
N GLU A 64 -7.65 24.64 19.17
CA GLU A 64 -8.59 24.24 18.12
C GLU A 64 -8.32 22.82 17.61
N GLU A 65 -7.05 22.43 17.46
CA GLU A 65 -6.68 21.05 17.09
C GLU A 65 -7.03 20.07 18.19
N LEU A 66 -6.78 20.46 19.44
CA LEU A 66 -7.07 19.64 20.60
C LEU A 66 -8.56 19.43 20.78
N ASP A 67 -9.36 20.50 20.69
CA ASP A 67 -10.81 20.42 20.67
C ASP A 67 -11.28 19.54 19.51
N ALA A 68 -10.73 19.67 18.30
CA ALA A 68 -11.10 18.83 17.17
C ALA A 68 -10.78 17.33 17.38
N LEU A 69 -9.64 17.02 17.98
CA LEU A 69 -9.24 15.64 18.31
C LEU A 69 -10.06 15.06 19.46
N LEU A 70 -10.27 15.84 20.52
CA LEU A 70 -10.86 15.37 21.77
C LEU A 70 -12.39 15.46 21.79
N THR A 71 -13.02 16.31 20.96
CA THR A 71 -14.50 16.46 20.93
C THR A 71 -15.19 15.10 20.77
N ASN A 72 -14.72 14.25 19.84
CA ASN A 72 -15.35 12.95 19.61
C ASN A 72 -14.99 11.89 20.67
N VAL A 73 -13.94 12.12 21.46
CA VAL A 73 -13.42 11.14 22.42
C VAL A 73 -13.87 11.44 23.86
N CYS A 74 -13.93 12.71 24.24
CA CYS A 74 -14.34 13.17 25.57
C CYS A 74 -15.87 13.24 25.75
N ASP A 75 -16.66 13.36 24.67
CA ASP A 75 -18.14 13.42 24.77
C ASP A 75 -18.78 12.11 25.31
N ASN A 76 -18.05 10.98 25.33
CA ASN A 76 -18.57 9.71 25.83
C ASN A 76 -18.47 9.52 27.36
N ASN A 77 -18.12 10.56 28.13
CA ASN A 77 -18.32 10.70 29.59
C ASN A 77 -17.78 9.61 30.54
N GLU A 78 -17.03 8.60 30.09
CA GLU A 78 -16.42 7.59 30.97
C GLU A 78 -14.92 7.78 31.22
N TYR A 79 -14.21 8.49 30.33
CA TYR A 79 -12.77 8.76 30.47
C TYR A 79 -12.43 10.13 29.87
N ASN A 80 -12.35 11.16 30.71
CA ASN A 80 -11.86 12.47 30.30
C ASN A 80 -10.34 12.51 30.49
N ILE A 81 -9.62 12.48 29.38
CA ILE A 81 -8.24 12.96 29.36
C ILE A 81 -8.26 14.48 29.38
N THR A 82 -7.38 15.10 30.16
CA THR A 82 -7.20 16.56 30.12
C THR A 82 -6.36 16.96 28.92
N ASP A 83 -6.50 18.22 28.54
CA ASP A 83 -5.69 18.83 27.49
C ASP A 83 -4.19 18.68 27.76
N GLU A 84 -3.79 18.87 29.03
CA GLU A 84 -2.42 18.75 29.51
C GLU A 84 -1.90 17.31 29.44
N GLU A 85 -2.75 16.32 29.74
CA GLU A 85 -2.42 14.89 29.64
C GLU A 85 -2.23 14.48 28.17
N TYR A 86 -3.09 14.95 27.27
CA TYR A 86 -2.93 14.68 25.84
C TYR A 86 -1.70 15.37 25.25
N GLN A 87 -1.42 16.60 25.69
CA GLN A 87 -0.23 17.34 25.27
C GLN A 87 1.05 16.62 25.72
N SER A 88 1.07 16.08 26.95
CA SER A 88 2.19 15.28 27.45
C SER A 88 2.39 13.99 26.62
N TYR A 89 1.31 13.34 26.21
CA TYR A 89 1.37 12.20 25.29
C TYR A 89 1.95 12.61 23.92
N HIS A 90 1.49 13.72 23.36
CA HIS A 90 1.99 14.25 22.09
C HIS A 90 3.50 14.53 22.16
N ASP A 91 3.95 15.14 23.25
CA ASP A 91 5.37 15.42 23.49
C ASP A 91 6.21 14.13 23.57
N GLU A 92 5.77 13.12 24.32
CA GLU A 92 6.48 11.84 24.43
C GLU A 92 6.57 11.13 23.06
N VAL A 93 5.50 11.17 22.27
CA VAL A 93 5.49 10.59 20.92
C VAL A 93 6.40 11.37 19.95
N ARG A 94 6.46 12.69 20.07
CA ARG A 94 7.37 13.52 19.28
C ARG A 94 8.82 13.25 19.67
N ASP A 95 9.12 13.21 20.96
CA ASP A 95 10.48 13.05 21.50
C ASP A 95 11.05 11.65 21.22
N SER A 96 10.20 10.62 21.17
CA SER A 96 10.57 9.29 20.65
C SER A 96 10.85 9.27 19.13
N ASN A 97 10.69 10.39 18.44
CA ASN A 97 10.78 10.56 16.98
C ASN A 97 9.77 9.71 16.18
N SER A 98 8.74 9.18 16.85
CA SER A 98 7.81 8.25 16.19
C SER A 98 7.00 8.94 15.10
N TYR A 99 6.53 10.17 15.34
CA TYR A 99 5.87 10.97 14.29
C TYR A 99 6.79 11.22 13.09
N SER A 100 8.05 11.61 13.33
CA SER A 100 9.04 11.82 12.27
C SER A 100 9.28 10.56 11.45
N ILE A 101 9.50 9.42 12.12
CA ILE A 101 9.77 8.14 11.44
C ILE A 101 8.55 7.71 10.64
N ARG A 102 7.34 7.77 11.20
CA ARG A 102 6.10 7.43 10.48
C ARG A 102 5.90 8.35 9.28
N GLY A 103 5.97 9.66 9.51
CA GLY A 103 5.78 10.69 8.49
C GLY A 103 6.76 10.55 7.32
N TRP A 104 8.06 10.58 7.58
CA TRP A 104 9.06 10.54 6.50
C TRP A 104 9.14 9.20 5.78
N SER A 105 9.02 8.08 6.51
CA SER A 105 9.06 6.75 5.86
C SER A 105 7.86 6.54 4.94
N VAL A 106 6.66 6.92 5.38
CA VAL A 106 5.44 6.82 4.59
C VAL A 106 5.45 7.82 3.45
N MET A 107 5.95 9.04 3.66
CA MET A 107 6.05 10.07 2.62
C MET A 107 7.01 9.64 1.49
N VAL A 108 8.22 9.16 1.84
CA VAL A 108 9.19 8.65 0.87
C VAL A 108 8.62 7.42 0.16
N GLY A 109 8.01 6.50 0.90
CA GLY A 109 7.35 5.34 0.31
C GLY A 109 6.22 5.72 -0.64
N ALA A 110 5.39 6.70 -0.28
CA ALA A 110 4.32 7.23 -1.11
C ALA A 110 4.86 7.86 -2.40
N ALA A 111 5.94 8.65 -2.33
CA ALA A 111 6.58 9.23 -3.51
C ALA A 111 7.12 8.14 -4.47
N LEU A 112 7.71 7.07 -3.94
CA LEU A 112 8.17 5.92 -4.72
C LEU A 112 7.00 5.13 -5.33
N ILE A 113 5.92 4.90 -4.59
CA ILE A 113 4.71 4.25 -5.11
C ILE A 113 4.05 5.11 -6.19
N PHE A 114 3.99 6.42 -6.01
CA PHE A 114 3.41 7.35 -6.97
C PHE A 114 4.20 7.38 -8.29
N SER A 115 5.52 7.55 -8.20
CA SER A 115 6.40 7.50 -9.37
C SER A 115 6.41 6.12 -10.04
N GLY A 116 6.41 5.04 -9.25
CA GLY A 116 6.26 3.68 -9.72
C GLY A 116 4.92 3.43 -10.42
N GLY A 117 3.83 4.01 -9.92
CA GLY A 117 2.51 4.00 -10.54
C GLY A 117 2.49 4.71 -11.89
N ILE A 118 3.12 5.88 -12.00
CA ILE A 118 3.26 6.59 -13.29
C ILE A 118 4.05 5.75 -14.30
N ALA A 119 5.18 5.18 -13.88
CA ALA A 119 5.99 4.30 -14.74
C ALA A 119 5.20 3.05 -15.17
N LEU A 120 4.46 2.42 -14.26
CA LEU A 120 3.60 1.27 -14.56
C LEU A 120 2.46 1.64 -15.52
N PHE A 121 1.91 2.85 -15.42
CA PHE A 121 0.88 3.32 -16.38
C PHE A 121 1.43 3.44 -17.80
N ARG A 122 2.72 3.77 -17.94
CA ARG A 122 3.47 3.75 -19.20
C ARG A 122 3.91 2.35 -19.63
N LEU A 123 3.50 1.31 -18.89
CA LEU A 123 3.88 -0.08 -19.08
C LEU A 123 5.40 -0.31 -18.96
N ASP A 124 6.07 0.45 -18.08
CA ASP A 124 7.48 0.24 -17.79
C ASP A 124 7.65 -0.79 -16.65
N SER A 125 8.52 -1.78 -16.86
CA SER A 125 8.83 -2.81 -15.86
C SER A 125 9.59 -2.29 -14.63
N THR A 126 10.11 -1.05 -14.67
CA THR A 126 10.64 -0.35 -13.49
C THR A 126 9.55 0.07 -12.50
N GLY A 127 8.33 0.33 -12.98
CA GLY A 127 7.23 0.84 -12.17
C GLY A 127 6.82 -0.07 -10.99
N PRO A 128 6.50 -1.35 -11.24
CA PRO A 128 6.20 -2.32 -10.18
C PRO A 128 7.31 -2.47 -9.13
N LYS A 129 8.58 -2.41 -9.57
CA LYS A 129 9.74 -2.55 -8.68
C LYS A 129 9.88 -1.34 -7.75
N LEU A 130 9.72 -0.13 -8.28
CA LEU A 130 9.72 1.10 -7.51
C LEU A 130 8.56 1.12 -6.50
N ALA A 131 7.36 0.72 -6.92
CA ALA A 131 6.20 0.67 -6.05
C ALA A 131 6.36 -0.37 -4.93
N LEU A 132 6.95 -1.54 -5.21
CA LEU A 132 7.29 -2.52 -4.18
C LEU A 132 8.31 -2.00 -3.18
N LEU A 133 9.37 -1.33 -3.65
CA LEU A 133 10.36 -0.71 -2.78
C LEU A 133 9.72 0.36 -1.88
N GLY A 134 8.89 1.23 -2.45
CA GLY A 134 8.16 2.25 -1.70
C GLY A 134 7.23 1.66 -0.64
N SER A 135 6.49 0.60 -1.00
CA SER A 135 5.63 -0.15 -0.08
C SER A 135 6.43 -0.79 1.06
N ALA A 136 7.62 -1.33 0.78
CA ALA A 136 8.48 -1.91 1.82
C ALA A 136 9.03 -0.85 2.79
N ILE A 137 9.48 0.30 2.29
CA ILE A 137 9.98 1.41 3.11
C ILE A 137 8.86 1.97 4.00
N ALA A 138 7.70 2.28 3.42
CA ALA A 138 6.53 2.73 4.17
C ALA A 138 6.09 1.67 5.19
N GLY A 139 6.09 0.39 4.76
CA GLY A 139 5.80 -0.79 5.58
C GLY A 139 6.61 -0.85 6.86
N ILE A 140 7.93 -0.91 6.71
CA ILE A 140 8.85 -1.10 7.82
C ILE A 140 8.83 0.12 8.76
N GLY A 141 8.97 1.32 8.20
CA GLY A 141 9.00 2.56 9.01
C GLY A 141 7.66 2.85 9.69
N GLY A 142 6.55 2.65 8.98
CA GLY A 142 5.21 2.85 9.52
C GLY A 142 4.82 1.83 10.57
N VAL A 143 5.18 0.54 10.42
CA VAL A 143 4.95 -0.47 11.46
C VAL A 143 5.79 -0.18 12.70
N TYR A 144 7.08 0.14 12.53
CA TYR A 144 7.96 0.48 13.64
C TYR A 144 7.40 1.65 14.46
N ALA A 145 7.10 2.77 13.81
CA ALA A 145 6.57 3.94 14.48
C ALA A 145 5.18 3.71 15.08
N ASN A 146 4.32 2.93 14.43
CA ASN A 146 3.00 2.60 14.99
C ASN A 146 3.09 1.73 16.25
N VAL A 147 4.08 0.83 16.35
CA VAL A 147 4.29 0.05 17.58
C VAL A 147 4.69 0.97 18.72
N GLU A 148 5.59 1.92 18.48
CA GLU A 148 6.07 2.88 19.48
C GLU A 148 4.95 3.83 19.94
N ILE A 149 4.20 4.40 18.99
CA ILE A 149 3.02 5.24 19.28
C ILE A 149 1.99 4.46 20.08
N TYR A 150 1.77 3.20 19.74
CA TYR A 150 0.86 2.34 20.47
C TYR A 150 1.34 2.03 21.88
N SER A 151 2.63 1.75 22.11
CA SER A 151 3.16 1.51 23.45
C SER A 151 3.05 2.76 24.32
N ILE A 152 3.43 3.93 23.81
CA ILE A 152 3.28 5.19 24.55
C ILE A 152 1.80 5.47 24.86
N SER A 153 0.90 5.18 23.91
CA SER A 153 -0.53 5.34 24.16
C SER A 153 -1.06 4.44 25.27
N GLN A 154 -0.54 3.22 25.42
CA GLN A 154 -0.96 2.30 26.48
C GLN A 154 -0.61 2.82 27.88
N ASP A 155 0.48 3.57 28.00
CA ASP A 155 0.98 4.08 29.26
C ASP A 155 0.32 5.40 29.68
N MET A 156 -0.14 6.20 28.70
CA MET A 156 -0.54 7.60 28.94
C MET A 156 -2.00 7.91 28.59
N LEU A 157 -2.67 7.12 27.76
CA LEU A 157 -4.01 7.43 27.27
C LEU A 157 -5.09 6.48 27.84
N PRO A 158 -6.35 6.91 27.93
CA PRO A 158 -7.45 6.03 28.28
C PRO A 158 -7.75 5.01 27.15
N GLU A 159 -8.47 3.93 27.49
CA GLU A 159 -8.73 2.80 26.59
C GLU A 159 -9.37 3.20 25.25
N SER A 160 -10.21 4.24 25.22
CA SER A 160 -10.86 4.74 24.01
C SER A 160 -9.85 5.29 22.99
N LEU A 161 -8.88 6.09 23.44
CA LEU A 161 -7.81 6.63 22.59
C LEU A 161 -6.79 5.55 22.20
N ILE A 162 -6.48 4.61 23.11
CA ILE A 162 -5.63 3.45 22.80
C ILE A 162 -6.24 2.65 21.64
N LEU A 163 -7.55 2.40 21.69
CA LEU A 163 -8.26 1.69 20.64
C LEU A 163 -8.24 2.46 19.31
N ALA A 164 -8.42 3.78 19.34
CA ALA A 164 -8.34 4.62 18.15
C ALA A 164 -6.95 4.54 17.48
N ASN A 165 -5.88 4.67 18.26
CA ASN A 165 -4.51 4.52 17.77
C ASN A 165 -4.25 3.12 17.18
N LYS A 166 -4.79 2.08 17.83
CA LYS A 166 -4.68 0.70 17.35
C LYS A 166 -5.38 0.50 16.00
N ILE A 167 -6.60 1.02 15.85
CA ILE A 167 -7.36 0.92 14.59
C ILE A 167 -6.63 1.69 13.47
N LEU A 168 -6.13 2.89 13.77
CA LEU A 168 -5.37 3.68 12.80
C LEU A 168 -4.10 2.95 12.35
N GLY A 169 -3.36 2.36 13.29
CA GLY A 169 -2.19 1.53 12.99
C GLY A 169 -2.50 0.34 12.09
N TYR A 170 -3.60 -0.37 12.33
CA TYR A 170 -4.03 -1.48 11.46
C TYR A 170 -4.46 -1.02 10.07
N LEU A 171 -5.16 0.12 9.97
CA LEU A 171 -5.57 0.68 8.69
C LEU A 171 -4.34 1.04 7.83
N CYS A 172 -3.33 1.68 8.44
CA CYS A 172 -2.06 1.98 7.79
C CYS A 172 -1.31 0.70 7.37
N GLY A 173 -1.26 -0.33 8.22
CA GLY A 173 -0.63 -1.60 7.85
C GLY A 173 -1.33 -2.28 6.67
N PHE A 174 -2.66 -2.30 6.67
CA PHE A 174 -3.47 -2.88 5.60
C PHE A 174 -3.29 -2.16 4.26
N CYS A 175 -3.23 -0.82 4.26
CA CYS A 175 -3.03 -0.06 3.02
C CYS A 175 -1.67 -0.35 2.39
N MET A 176 -0.61 -0.50 3.20
CA MET A 176 0.73 -0.82 2.71
C MET A 176 0.78 -2.22 2.10
N VAL A 177 0.11 -3.21 2.72
CA VAL A 177 -0.01 -4.57 2.18
C VAL A 177 -0.78 -4.57 0.86
N ILE A 178 -1.87 -3.81 0.73
CA ILE A 178 -2.61 -3.68 -0.52
C ILE A 178 -1.71 -3.07 -1.61
N CYS A 179 -1.05 -1.94 -1.33
CA CYS A 179 -0.18 -1.28 -2.30
C CYS A 179 0.95 -2.22 -2.77
N GLY A 180 1.58 -2.95 -1.84
CA GLY A 180 2.61 -3.94 -2.16
C GLY A 180 2.07 -5.11 -3.00
N SER A 181 0.90 -5.64 -2.62
CA SER A 181 0.26 -6.75 -3.33
C SER A 181 -0.13 -6.36 -4.76
N LEU A 182 -0.76 -5.19 -4.93
CA LEU A 182 -1.12 -4.64 -6.24
C LEU A 182 0.12 -4.39 -7.10
N ALA A 183 1.20 -3.86 -6.52
CA ALA A 183 2.47 -3.67 -7.22
C ALA A 183 3.13 -5.00 -7.62
N ALA A 184 2.93 -6.09 -6.87
CA ALA A 184 3.48 -7.40 -7.19
C ALA A 184 2.74 -8.10 -8.35
N LEU A 185 1.42 -7.91 -8.50
CA LEU A 185 0.60 -8.63 -9.48
C LEU A 185 1.12 -8.58 -10.92
N PRO A 186 1.54 -7.41 -11.47
CA PRO A 186 2.07 -7.34 -12.83
C PRO A 186 3.36 -8.13 -13.06
N LEU A 187 4.13 -8.42 -11.99
CA LEU A 187 5.38 -9.17 -12.08
C LEU A 187 5.14 -10.70 -12.10
N PHE A 188 4.10 -11.18 -11.42
CA PHE A 188 3.76 -12.60 -11.34
C PHE A 188 2.82 -13.07 -12.47
N ASN A 189 1.96 -12.19 -12.97
CA ASN A 189 1.07 -12.54 -14.08
C ASN A 189 1.84 -12.50 -15.42
N ALA A 190 1.97 -13.65 -16.08
CA ALA A 190 2.70 -13.78 -17.35
C ALA A 190 2.18 -12.83 -18.44
N SER A 191 0.86 -12.68 -18.57
CA SER A 191 0.21 -11.80 -19.54
C SER A 191 0.52 -10.31 -19.28
N ALA A 192 0.49 -9.91 -18.01
CA ALA A 192 0.82 -8.55 -17.59
C ALA A 192 2.32 -8.26 -17.77
N ARG A 193 3.17 -9.21 -17.40
CA ARG A 193 4.63 -9.07 -17.53
C ARG A 193 5.07 -8.93 -18.98
N MET A 194 4.44 -9.65 -19.91
CA MET A 194 4.69 -9.46 -21.34
C MET A 194 4.27 -8.09 -21.87
N ALA A 195 3.28 -7.44 -21.25
CA ALA A 195 2.90 -6.09 -21.60
C ALA A 195 3.91 -5.04 -21.12
N LEU A 196 4.70 -5.34 -20.07
CA LEU A 196 5.72 -4.44 -19.52
C LEU A 196 7.02 -4.43 -20.34
N ASP A 197 7.36 -5.52 -21.02
CA ASP A 197 8.59 -5.67 -21.80
C ASP A 197 8.31 -5.74 -23.32
N GLN A 198 7.33 -4.96 -23.81
CA GLN A 198 6.92 -5.01 -25.21
C GLN A 198 8.02 -4.43 -26.12
N LYS A 199 8.90 -5.28 -26.66
CA LYS A 199 9.91 -4.91 -27.65
C LYS A 199 9.23 -4.53 -28.97
N LEU A 200 9.42 -3.29 -29.40
CA LEU A 200 8.99 -2.82 -30.73
C LEU A 200 9.82 -3.54 -31.80
N ILE A 201 9.20 -4.45 -32.54
CA ILE A 201 9.79 -5.00 -33.77
C ILE A 201 9.41 -4.01 -34.87
N LEU A 202 10.37 -3.19 -35.30
CA LEU A 202 10.21 -2.34 -36.49
C LEU A 202 10.26 -3.26 -37.71
N ILE A 203 9.13 -3.46 -38.36
CA ILE A 203 9.08 -4.05 -39.69
C ILE A 203 9.35 -2.89 -40.65
N THR A 204 10.59 -2.77 -41.11
CA THR A 204 10.92 -1.86 -42.21
C THR A 204 10.38 -2.53 -43.48
N GLU A 205 9.28 -2.02 -44.02
CA GLU A 205 8.87 -2.34 -45.38
C GLU A 205 9.89 -1.69 -46.32
N GLU A 206 10.77 -2.48 -46.94
CA GLU A 206 11.57 -2.03 -48.08
C GLU A 206 10.61 -1.86 -49.27
N GLU A 207 10.54 -0.63 -49.81
CA GLU A 207 9.79 -0.27 -51.03
C GLU A 207 10.25 -1.04 -52.28
#